data_AF-A0A7K4DGH1-F1
#
_entry.id   AF-A0A7K4DGH1-F1
#
_cell.length_a   1.000
_cell.length_b   1.000
_cell.length_c   1.000
_cell.angle_alpha   90.00
_cell.angle_beta   90.00
_cell.angle_gamma   90.00
#
_symmetry.space_group_name_H-M   'P 1'
#
loop_
_entity.id
_entity.type
_entity.pdbx_description
1 polymer ?
#
loop_
_entity_poly.entity_id
_entity_poly.type
_entity_poly.pdbx_seq_one_letter_code
_entity_poly.pdbx_strand_id
1 'polypeptide(L)'
;MTAQSCRVQGVFMSVSDMGAAPTVVLDTGSDSTIPIYVGLWEAISINNALISEMLPRPITHDLIVDLFKRFDVTLDALHIDSLEEGVFYAKLLLSQGSRTEVMDCRPSDGIAIAL
;
A
#
# COMPACT_ATOMS: atom_id res chain seq x y z
N MET A 1 18.02 7.67 -9.88
CA MET A 1 17.24 7.84 -8.63
C MET A 1 17.51 6.61 -7.78
N THR A 2 17.86 6.79 -6.51
CA THR A 2 18.18 5.69 -5.61
C THR A 2 16.88 5.19 -4.99
N ALA A 3 16.52 3.93 -5.19
CA ALA A 3 15.36 3.34 -4.52
C ALA A 3 15.70 3.12 -3.04
N GLN A 4 14.79 3.50 -2.15
CA GLN A 4 14.92 3.30 -0.70
C GLN A 4 13.79 2.40 -0.22
N SER A 5 14.15 1.27 0.38
CA SER A 5 13.17 0.37 0.97
C SER A 5 12.48 1.05 2.14
N CYS A 6 11.16 0.97 2.17
CA CYS A 6 10.33 1.50 3.24
C CYS A 6 9.59 0.34 3.92
N ARG A 7 9.33 0.49 5.22
CA ARG A 7 8.50 -0.44 5.99
C ARG A 7 7.24 0.29 6.45
N VAL A 8 6.10 -0.37 6.38
CA VAL A 8 4.89 0.14 7.00
C VAL A 8 5.04 0.01 8.52
N GLN A 9 5.11 1.13 9.23
CA GLN A 9 5.25 1.17 10.68
C GLN A 9 3.92 0.84 11.37
N GLY A 10 2.81 1.27 10.78
CA GLY A 10 1.46 1.02 11.29
C GLY A 10 0.41 1.92 10.65
N VAL A 11 -0.83 1.65 11.05
CA VAL A 11 -2.02 2.45 10.70
C VAL A 11 -2.47 3.20 11.94
N PHE A 12 -2.60 4.52 11.82
CA PHE A 12 -2.93 5.42 12.93
C PHE A 12 -4.12 6.32 12.56
N MET A 13 -4.72 6.96 13.56
CA MET A 13 -5.68 8.04 13.36
C MET A 13 -4.99 9.38 13.60
N SER A 14 -4.72 10.12 12.53
CA SER A 14 -4.22 11.49 12.64
C SER A 14 -5.39 12.44 12.88
N VAL A 15 -5.27 13.32 13.87
CA VAL A 15 -6.28 14.30 14.25
C VAL A 15 -5.75 15.69 13.94
N SER A 16 -6.55 16.49 13.23
CA SER A 16 -6.26 17.87 12.87
C SER A 16 -7.51 18.74 13.07
N ASP A 17 -7.36 20.06 12.89
CA ASP A 17 -8.49 21.00 12.92
C ASP A 17 -9.53 20.70 11.82
N MET A 18 -9.14 19.99 10.76
CA MET A 18 -10.02 19.56 9.67
C MET A 18 -10.71 18.22 9.92
N GLY A 19 -10.43 17.58 11.06
CA GLY A 19 -10.99 16.28 11.46
C GLY A 19 -9.95 15.19 11.63
N ALA A 20 -10.43 13.96 11.83
CA ALA A 20 -9.62 12.77 11.98
C ALA A 20 -9.59 11.96 10.69
N ALA A 21 -8.39 11.55 10.26
CA ALA A 21 -8.19 10.75 9.06
C ALA A 21 -7.28 9.54 9.35
N PRO A 22 -7.62 8.35 8.84
CA PRO A 22 -6.71 7.21 8.85
C PRO A 22 -5.42 7.56 8.11
N THR A 23 -4.28 7.19 8.71
CA THR A 23 -2.96 7.55 8.21
C THR A 23 -2.03 6.35 8.35
N VAL A 24 -1.41 5.97 7.24
CA VAL A 24 -0.36 4.96 7.20
C VAL A 24 0.98 5.66 7.36
N VAL A 25 1.80 5.19 8.30
CA VAL A 25 3.14 5.76 8.53
C VAL A 25 4.17 4.82 7.93
N LEU A 26 4.96 5.35 6.98
CA LEU A 26 6.09 4.64 6.39
C LEU A 26 7.38 5.02 7.11
N ASP A 27 8.10 4.02 7.58
CA ASP A 27 9.45 4.10 8.10
C ASP A 27 10.43 3.90 6.96
N THR A 28 11.26 4.91 6.70
CA THR A 28 12.25 4.89 5.61
C THR A 28 13.60 4.36 6.07
N GLY A 29 13.76 4.01 7.35
CA GLY A 29 15.06 3.67 7.94
C GLY A 29 15.98 4.89 8.18
N SER A 30 15.46 6.11 7.98
CA SER A 30 16.07 7.37 8.40
C SER A 30 15.40 7.88 9.68
N ASP A 31 15.87 9.00 10.23
CA ASP A 31 15.22 9.66 11.37
C ASP A 31 13.83 10.26 11.03
N SER A 32 13.35 10.09 9.79
CA SER A 32 12.08 10.63 9.31
C SER A 32 11.12 9.54 8.83
N THR A 33 9.83 9.75 9.13
CA THR A 33 8.72 8.93 8.66
C THR A 33 7.86 9.71 7.67
N ILE A 34 7.19 8.99 6.76
CA ILE A 34 6.32 9.57 5.75
C ILE A 34 4.87 9.20 6.10
N PRO A 35 4.02 10.18 6.47
CA PRO A 35 2.59 9.94 6.66
C PRO A 35 1.87 9.95 5.30
N ILE A 36 1.03 8.94 5.08
CA ILE A 36 0.13 8.86 3.92
C ILE A 36 -1.31 8.78 4.44
N TYR A 37 -2.10 9.82 4.17
CA TYR A 37 -3.52 9.83 4.50
C TYR A 37 -4.29 8.90 3.56
N VAL A 38 -5.15 8.05 4.13
CA VAL A 38 -5.87 7.03 3.37
C VAL A 38 -7.34 6.98 3.78
N GLY A 39 -8.16 6.34 2.95
CA GLY A 39 -9.55 6.05 3.30
C GLY A 39 -9.66 4.96 4.38
N LEU A 40 -10.83 4.88 5.00
CA LEU A 40 -11.10 3.92 6.08
C LEU A 40 -10.94 2.47 5.62
N TRP A 41 -11.42 2.13 4.44
CA TRP A 41 -11.38 0.75 3.94
C TRP A 41 -9.96 0.31 3.57
N GLU A 42 -9.16 1.21 3.00
CA GLU A 42 -7.75 0.95 2.76
C GLU A 42 -6.99 0.80 4.09
N ALA A 43 -7.26 1.65 5.08
CA ALA A 43 -6.67 1.54 6.41
C ALA A 43 -6.99 0.19 7.10
N ILE A 44 -8.25 -0.26 7.02
CA ILE A 44 -8.66 -1.57 7.56
C ILE A 44 -7.90 -2.70 6.85
N SER A 45 -7.82 -2.66 5.52
CA SER A 45 -7.12 -3.69 4.75
C SER A 45 -5.64 -3.76 5.11
N ILE A 46 -4.96 -2.61 5.17
CA ILE A 46 -3.54 -2.53 5.51
C ILE A 46 -3.31 -3.03 6.94
N ASN A 47 -4.15 -2.61 7.88
CA ASN A 47 -4.01 -3.03 9.27
C ASN A 47 -4.17 -4.55 9.43
N ASN A 48 -5.17 -5.14 8.79
CA ASN A 48 -5.40 -6.58 8.82
C ASN A 48 -4.22 -7.36 8.23
N ALA A 49 -3.66 -6.88 7.10
CA ALA A 49 -2.47 -7.45 6.50
C ALA A 49 -1.25 -7.37 7.46
N LEU A 50 -1.03 -6.23 8.13
CA LEU A 50 0.07 -6.05 9.09
C LEU A 50 0.01 -6.99 10.29
N ILE A 51 -1.19 -7.27 10.80
CA ILE A 51 -1.38 -8.15 11.97
C ILE A 51 -1.67 -9.61 11.56
N SER A 52 -1.61 -9.91 10.26
CA SER A 52 -1.93 -11.22 9.68
C SER A 52 -3.32 -11.75 10.09
N GLU A 53 -4.30 -10.85 10.21
CA GLU A 53 -5.69 -11.20 10.54
C GLU A 53 -6.47 -11.54 9.25
N MET A 54 -7.04 -12.74 9.21
CA MET A 54 -7.93 -13.14 8.12
C MET A 54 -9.39 -12.93 8.50
N LEU A 55 -10.09 -12.11 7.73
CA LEU A 55 -11.53 -11.92 7.88
C LEU A 55 -12.31 -13.16 7.40
N PRO A 56 -13.54 -13.40 7.90
CA PRO A 56 -14.37 -14.54 7.48
C PRO A 56 -14.72 -14.57 5.98
N ARG A 57 -14.69 -13.41 5.33
CA ARG A 57 -14.88 -13.23 3.89
C ARG A 57 -13.83 -12.24 3.37
N PRO A 58 -13.27 -12.47 2.17
CA PRO A 58 -12.27 -11.58 1.61
C PRO A 58 -12.87 -10.20 1.33
N ILE A 59 -12.14 -9.15 1.67
CA ILE A 59 -12.41 -7.78 1.22
C ILE A 59 -11.74 -7.53 -0.15
N THR A 60 -11.86 -6.32 -0.68
CA THR A 60 -11.45 -6.02 -2.07
C THR A 60 -9.97 -6.29 -2.33
N HIS A 61 -9.07 -5.90 -1.44
CA HIS A 61 -7.63 -6.14 -1.62
C HIS A 61 -7.29 -7.63 -1.48
N ASP A 62 -7.93 -8.37 -0.57
CA ASP A 62 -7.80 -9.84 -0.49
C ASP A 62 -8.22 -10.52 -1.80
N LEU A 63 -9.33 -10.05 -2.40
CA LEU A 63 -9.82 -10.55 -3.69
C LEU A 63 -8.81 -10.28 -4.81
N ILE A 64 -8.15 -9.13 -4.81
CA ILE A 64 -7.12 -8.79 -5.81
C ILE A 64 -5.88 -9.67 -5.61
N VAL A 65 -5.44 -9.90 -4.38
CA VAL A 65 -4.32 -10.79 -4.07
C VAL A 65 -4.64 -12.24 -4.50
N ASP A 66 -5.86 -12.72 -4.25
CA ASP A 66 -6.31 -14.04 -4.73
C ASP A 66 -6.36 -14.09 -6.27
N LEU A 67 -6.78 -13.02 -6.93
CA LEU A 67 -6.74 -12.91 -8.39
C LEU A 67 -5.30 -12.99 -8.91
N PHE A 68 -4.35 -12.26 -8.34
CA PHE A 68 -2.94 -12.35 -8.75
C PHE A 68 -2.43 -13.78 -8.62
N LYS A 69 -2.69 -14.44 -7.49
CA LYS A 69 -2.31 -15.84 -7.26
C LYS A 69 -2.93 -16.80 -8.26
N ARG A 70 -4.22 -16.66 -8.58
CA ARG A 70 -4.94 -17.57 -9.50
C ARG A 70 -4.54 -17.42 -10.96
N PHE A 71 -4.05 -16.26 -11.34
CA PHE A 71 -3.63 -15.96 -12.70
C PHE A 71 -2.10 -15.93 -12.86
N ASP A 72 -1.37 -16.49 -11.89
CA ASP A 72 0.10 -16.57 -11.90
C ASP A 72 0.79 -15.21 -12.09
N VAL A 73 0.18 -14.15 -11.54
CA VAL A 73 0.75 -12.80 -11.48
C VAL A 73 1.49 -12.64 -10.16
N THR A 74 2.74 -12.25 -10.24
CA THR A 74 3.59 -11.93 -9.09
C THR A 74 3.67 -10.41 -8.95
N LEU A 75 3.50 -9.90 -7.74
CA LEU A 75 3.85 -8.53 -7.39
C LEU A 75 5.33 -8.50 -7.00
N ASP A 76 6.15 -7.92 -7.87
CA ASP A 76 7.60 -7.83 -7.67
C ASP A 76 7.95 -6.70 -6.70
N ALA A 77 7.28 -5.55 -6.84
CA ALA A 77 7.48 -4.39 -5.98
C ALA A 77 6.31 -3.40 -6.05
N LEU A 78 6.15 -2.61 -4.98
CA LEU A 78 5.41 -1.36 -4.98
C LEU A 78 6.41 -0.20 -4.97
N HIS A 79 6.31 0.71 -5.93
CA HIS A 79 7.09 1.95 -5.94
C HIS A 79 6.19 3.15 -5.68
N ILE A 80 6.48 3.93 -4.64
CA ILE A 80 5.89 5.26 -4.43
C ILE A 80 6.93 6.27 -4.93
N ASP A 81 6.69 6.89 -6.08
CA ASP A 81 7.75 7.55 -6.86
C ASP A 81 7.56 9.05 -7.11
N SER A 82 6.40 9.61 -6.77
CA SER A 82 6.09 11.01 -6.98
C SER A 82 5.10 11.57 -5.96
N LEU A 83 5.21 12.88 -5.73
CA LEU A 83 4.35 13.69 -4.86
C LEU A 83 4.05 15.00 -5.60
N GLU A 84 2.80 15.18 -6.02
CA GLU A 84 2.35 16.37 -6.73
C GLU A 84 1.17 16.99 -5.98
N GLU A 85 1.29 18.27 -5.63
CA GLU A 85 0.23 19.00 -4.89
C GLU A 85 -0.26 18.29 -3.61
N GLY A 86 0.62 17.56 -2.93
CA GLY A 86 0.29 16.80 -1.72
C GLY A 86 -0.32 15.43 -1.97
N VAL A 87 -0.41 14.99 -3.23
CA VAL A 87 -0.91 13.68 -3.65
C VAL A 87 0.26 12.77 -4.02
N PHE A 88 0.40 11.67 -3.30
CA PHE A 88 1.37 10.63 -3.61
C PHE A 88 0.85 9.71 -4.73
N TYR A 89 1.74 9.31 -5.63
CA TYR A 89 1.46 8.33 -6.70
C TYR A 89 2.33 7.09 -6.51
N ALA A 90 1.80 5.95 -6.96
CA ALA A 90 2.50 4.68 -6.83
C ALA A 90 2.28 3.76 -8.03
N LYS A 91 3.17 2.79 -8.19
CA LYS A 91 3.12 1.80 -9.26
C LYS A 91 3.35 0.40 -8.70
N LEU A 92 2.53 -0.54 -9.14
CA LEU A 92 2.78 -1.97 -8.96
C LEU A 92 3.65 -2.45 -10.10
N LEU A 93 4.78 -3.07 -9.77
CA LEU A 93 5.63 -3.80 -10.71
C LEU A 93 5.19 -5.26 -10.65
N LEU A 94 4.64 -5.75 -11.75
CA LEU A 94 4.04 -7.08 -11.84
C LEU A 94 4.77 -7.93 -12.87
N SER A 95 4.86 -9.23 -12.61
CA SER A 95 5.38 -10.21 -13.56
C SER A 95 4.42 -11.39 -13.73
N GLN A 96 4.31 -11.89 -14.97
CA GLN A 96 3.54 -13.09 -15.33
C GLN A 96 4.32 -13.86 -16.40
N GLY A 97 5.02 -14.92 -15.99
CA GLY A 97 5.95 -15.64 -16.88
C GLY A 97 7.08 -14.73 -17.37
N SER A 98 7.19 -14.51 -18.68
CA SER A 98 8.17 -13.59 -19.28
C SER A 98 7.67 -12.16 -19.43
N ARG A 99 6.40 -11.89 -19.14
CA ARG A 99 5.81 -10.55 -19.25
C ARG A 99 6.03 -9.80 -17.95
N THR A 100 6.52 -8.57 -18.06
CA THR A 100 6.55 -7.58 -16.98
C THR A 100 5.59 -6.44 -17.30
N GLU A 101 4.87 -5.95 -16.30
CA GLU A 101 3.90 -4.86 -16.42
C GLU A 101 4.10 -3.85 -15.29
N VAL A 102 3.86 -2.57 -15.58
CA VAL A 102 3.85 -1.51 -14.58
C VAL A 102 2.46 -0.92 -14.54
N MET A 103 1.78 -1.04 -13.41
CA MET A 103 0.39 -0.60 -13.24
C MET A 103 0.33 0.60 -12.29
N ASP A 104 -0.26 1.69 -12.75
CA ASP A 104 -0.52 2.86 -11.92
C ASP A 104 -1.54 2.55 -10.82
N CYS A 105 -1.29 3.03 -9.61
CA CYS A 105 -2.18 2.82 -8.46
C CYS A 105 -2.04 3.94 -7.42
N ARG A 106 -3.02 4.04 -6.53
CA ARG A 106 -2.86 4.87 -5.32
C ARG A 106 -1.92 4.17 -4.34
N PRO A 107 -1.09 4.89 -3.58
CA PRO A 107 -0.23 4.28 -2.55
C PRO A 107 -1.00 3.42 -1.56
N SER A 108 -2.21 3.83 -1.16
CA SER A 108 -3.05 3.07 -0.23
C SER A 108 -3.42 1.67 -0.76
N ASP A 109 -3.79 1.58 -2.04
CA ASP A 109 -4.12 0.30 -2.67
C ASP A 109 -2.88 -0.57 -2.82
N GLY A 110 -1.79 0.04 -3.26
CA GLY A 110 -0.53 -0.67 -3.44
C GLY A 110 0.01 -1.22 -2.13
N ILE A 111 -0.01 -0.45 -1.05
CA ILE A 111 0.44 -0.90 0.27
C ILE A 111 -0.43 -2.07 0.76
N ALA A 112 -1.75 -1.99 0.59
CA ALA A 112 -2.66 -3.06 1.00
C ALA A 112 -2.41 -4.38 0.27
N ILE A 113 -2.00 -4.34 -1.01
CA ILE A 113 -1.73 -5.53 -1.83
C ILE A 113 -0.30 -6.05 -1.60
N ALA A 114 0.65 -5.18 -1.24
CA ALA A 114 2.07 -5.53 -1.10
C ALA A 114 2.45 -6.14 0.26
N LEU A 115 1.59 -6.01 1.27
CA LEU A 115 1.74 -6.62 2.60
C LEU A 115 1.20 -8.06 2.60
#